data_AF-A0A7Z0KYY7-F1
#
_entry.id   AF-A0A7Z0KYY7-F1
#
_cell.length_a   1.000
_cell.length_b   1.000
_cell.length_c   1.000
_cell.angle_alpha   90.00
_cell.angle_beta   90.00
_cell.angle_gamma   90.00
#
_symmetry.space_group_name_H-M   'P 1'
#
loop_
_entity.id
_entity.type
_entity.pdbx_description
1 polymer ?
#
loop_
_entity_poly.entity_id
_entity_poly.type
_entity_poly.pdbx_seq_one_letter_code
_entity_poly.pdbx_strand_id
1 'polypeptide(L)'
;MLQAEAIASGQEDFTFRRIAVPKADGGRRITTQIDPEDQARRLAIPPRVPEIVTPGTQPATPRPPRGEAQHAWFWERVSPALGDGAGRYASAMVVLGDPPSGGVPVRAPRMQHLQDIAQRHGPAILRATIGKRVSPALALAVISVESAGRQDAVSHAGAQGLMQLIPATAARFGVEDSFDAVQNIGGGVAYLDWLMRHFDNDVVLALAAYNAGEGAVRRNDGVPPFAETRDYVPKVLAAWSVARGLCATLPELPSDPCVFRIGQSG
;
A
#
# COMPACT_ATOMS: atom_id res chain seq x y z
N MET A 1 -35.49 -61.72 28.71
CA MET A 1 -35.61 -62.23 27.32
C MET A 1 -35.29 -61.06 26.39
N LEU A 2 -34.42 -61.27 25.41
CA LEU A 2 -33.59 -60.28 24.69
C LEU A 2 -34.33 -59.35 23.70
N GLN A 3 -33.73 -58.14 23.51
CA GLN A 3 -33.63 -57.30 22.27
C GLN A 3 -34.91 -56.62 21.72
N ALA A 4 -34.93 -55.45 21.05
CA ALA A 4 -33.94 -54.47 20.58
C ALA A 4 -34.64 -53.11 20.24
N GLU A 5 -33.86 -52.04 20.06
CA GLU A 5 -34.25 -50.70 19.60
C GLU A 5 -34.81 -50.65 18.17
N ALA A 6 -35.59 -49.60 17.82
CA ALA A 6 -35.27 -48.63 16.75
C ALA A 6 -36.50 -47.87 16.18
N ILE A 7 -36.19 -46.64 15.79
CA ILE A 7 -36.98 -45.57 15.16
C ILE A 7 -37.14 -45.85 13.65
N ALA A 8 -38.26 -45.41 13.02
CA ALA A 8 -38.38 -44.91 11.62
C ALA A 8 -39.83 -45.03 11.13
N SER A 9 -40.54 -43.92 10.86
CA SER A 9 -40.57 -43.12 9.63
C SER A 9 -41.68 -43.57 8.67
N GLY A 10 -42.57 -42.63 8.33
CA GLY A 10 -43.74 -42.86 7.50
C GLY A 10 -43.41 -43.19 6.04
N GLN A 11 -44.30 -43.99 5.46
CA GLN A 11 -44.39 -44.21 4.02
C GLN A 11 -44.99 -42.97 3.34
N GLU A 12 -44.35 -42.51 2.26
CA GLU A 12 -45.06 -41.97 1.10
C GLU A 12 -44.39 -42.46 -0.19
N ASP A 13 -45.23 -42.60 -1.21
CA ASP A 13 -45.05 -43.38 -2.44
C ASP A 13 -44.00 -42.82 -3.40
N PHE A 14 -43.12 -43.71 -3.91
CA PHE A 14 -42.22 -43.40 -5.01
C PHE A 14 -42.82 -43.80 -6.36
N THR A 15 -43.28 -42.82 -7.14
CA THR A 15 -43.50 -42.98 -8.59
C THR A 15 -42.27 -42.52 -9.37
N PHE A 16 -41.69 -43.39 -10.20
CA PHE A 16 -40.59 -43.02 -11.09
C PHE A 16 -41.12 -42.19 -12.28
N ARG A 17 -40.97 -40.86 -12.21
CA ARG A 17 -41.05 -40.02 -13.42
C ARG A 17 -39.68 -39.97 -14.08
N ARG A 18 -39.59 -40.40 -15.35
CA ARG A 18 -38.45 -40.05 -16.19
C ARG A 18 -38.52 -38.56 -16.50
N ILE A 19 -37.68 -37.79 -15.82
CA ILE A 19 -37.47 -36.36 -16.11
C ILE A 19 -36.58 -36.30 -17.34
N ALA A 20 -37.07 -35.69 -18.42
CA ALA A 20 -36.25 -35.38 -19.57
C ALA A 20 -35.22 -34.30 -19.17
N VAL A 21 -33.96 -34.49 -19.56
CA VAL A 21 -32.89 -33.50 -19.34
C VAL A 21 -33.27 -32.20 -20.07
N PRO A 22 -33.21 -31.03 -19.40
CA PRO A 22 -33.46 -29.77 -20.07
C PRO A 22 -32.43 -29.57 -21.18
N LYS A 23 -32.88 -29.16 -22.37
CA LYS A 23 -31.96 -28.65 -23.41
C LYS A 23 -31.17 -27.50 -22.79
N ALA A 24 -29.87 -27.48 -23.05
CA ALA A 24 -28.92 -26.54 -22.46
C ALA A 24 -29.33 -25.08 -22.76
N ASP A 25 -30.08 -24.48 -21.84
CA ASP A 25 -30.13 -23.03 -21.71
C ASP A 25 -28.84 -22.61 -21.02
N GLY A 26 -28.02 -21.90 -21.79
CA GLY A 26 -26.68 -21.47 -21.46
C GLY A 26 -26.64 -20.56 -20.24
N GLY A 27 -26.63 -21.16 -19.05
CA GLY A 27 -26.24 -20.50 -17.82
C GLY A 27 -24.83 -19.96 -17.97
N ARG A 28 -24.70 -18.62 -17.90
CA ARG A 28 -23.40 -17.94 -17.90
C ARG A 28 -22.60 -18.40 -16.68
N ARG A 29 -21.58 -19.20 -16.95
CA ARG A 29 -20.40 -19.31 -16.07
C ARG A 29 -19.92 -17.89 -15.80
N ILE A 30 -19.75 -17.49 -14.55
CA ILE A 30 -19.07 -16.22 -14.22
C ILE A 30 -17.59 -16.45 -14.52
N THR A 31 -17.24 -16.37 -15.79
CA THR A 31 -15.90 -16.11 -16.25
C THR A 31 -15.73 -14.60 -16.19
N THR A 32 -15.19 -14.08 -15.09
CA THR A 32 -14.69 -12.70 -15.01
C THR A 32 -13.43 -12.60 -15.87
N GLN A 33 -13.64 -12.60 -17.19
CA GLN A 33 -12.69 -11.98 -18.10
C GLN A 33 -12.99 -10.49 -18.04
N ILE A 34 -12.17 -9.76 -17.27
CA ILE A 34 -12.15 -8.31 -17.37
C ILE A 34 -11.60 -8.00 -18.77
N ASP A 35 -12.41 -7.33 -19.58
CA ASP A 35 -12.03 -6.89 -20.92
C ASP A 35 -10.80 -5.95 -20.78
N PRO A 36 -9.67 -6.27 -21.42
CA PRO A 36 -8.48 -5.40 -21.43
C PRO A 36 -8.78 -3.98 -21.92
N GLU A 37 -9.79 -3.80 -22.79
CA GLU A 37 -10.20 -2.48 -23.28
C GLU A 37 -10.90 -1.65 -22.21
N ASP A 38 -11.69 -2.26 -21.32
CA ASP A 38 -12.38 -1.55 -20.24
C ASP A 38 -11.41 -1.05 -19.17
N GLN A 39 -10.33 -1.80 -18.91
CA GLN A 39 -9.24 -1.34 -18.04
C GLN A 39 -8.48 -0.18 -18.68
N ALA A 40 -8.20 -0.25 -19.99
CA ALA A 40 -7.53 0.82 -20.72
C ALA A 40 -8.38 2.11 -20.78
N ARG A 41 -9.70 1.99 -20.98
CA ARG A 41 -10.63 3.15 -21.00
C ARG A 41 -10.70 3.87 -19.65
N ARG A 42 -10.69 3.13 -18.54
CA ARG A 42 -10.67 3.73 -17.18
C ARG A 42 -9.39 4.50 -16.90
N LEU A 43 -8.26 4.07 -17.48
CA LEU A 43 -6.96 4.73 -17.35
C LEU A 43 -6.79 5.91 -18.32
N ALA A 44 -7.69 6.10 -19.29
CA ALA A 44 -7.59 7.11 -20.33
C ALA A 44 -8.41 8.39 -20.07
N ILE A 45 -9.08 8.53 -18.91
CA ILE A 45 -9.84 9.75 -18.57
C ILE A 45 -8.90 10.81 -17.97
N PRO A 46 -8.66 11.95 -18.63
CA PRO A 46 -7.86 13.03 -18.04
C PRO A 46 -8.65 13.77 -16.95
N PRO A 47 -8.00 14.24 -15.87
CA PRO A 47 -8.69 14.94 -14.79
C PRO A 47 -9.17 16.34 -15.25
N ARG A 48 -10.46 16.64 -15.04
CA ARG A 48 -11.01 18.00 -15.15
C ARG A 48 -10.69 18.80 -13.88
N VAL A 49 -10.19 20.01 -14.07
CA VAL A 49 -9.89 20.98 -13.00
C VAL A 49 -11.05 21.98 -12.88
N PRO A 50 -11.54 22.29 -11.67
CA PRO A 50 -12.15 23.57 -11.39
C PRO A 50 -11.22 24.48 -10.57
N GLU A 51 -11.24 25.76 -10.92
CA GLU A 51 -10.43 26.86 -10.39
C GLU A 51 -10.95 27.38 -9.03
N ILE A 52 -10.08 28.08 -8.30
CA ILE A 52 -10.01 28.26 -6.84
C ILE A 52 -10.72 29.54 -6.36
N VAL A 53 -11.18 29.58 -5.09
CA VAL A 53 -11.15 30.80 -4.27
C VAL A 53 -10.66 30.48 -2.84
N THR A 54 -9.60 31.16 -2.39
CA THR A 54 -9.05 31.20 -1.02
C THR A 54 -9.28 32.58 -0.37
N PRO A 55 -9.12 32.72 0.96
CA PRO A 55 -7.91 33.42 1.44
C PRO A 55 -7.31 32.90 2.78
N GLY A 56 -5.98 32.98 2.90
CA GLY A 56 -5.22 32.78 4.14
C GLY A 56 -3.74 32.43 3.91
N THR A 57 -2.89 33.45 3.78
CA THR A 57 -1.51 33.40 3.28
C THR A 57 -0.46 32.84 4.25
N GLN A 58 0.35 31.89 3.78
CA GLN A 58 1.77 31.71 4.14
C GLN A 58 2.59 31.74 2.84
N PRO A 59 3.83 32.29 2.84
CA PRO A 59 4.63 32.40 1.62
C PRO A 59 5.03 31.02 1.10
N ALA A 60 4.60 30.70 -0.12
CA ALA A 60 4.86 29.44 -0.79
C ALA A 60 6.22 29.44 -1.50
N THR A 61 6.97 28.37 -1.34
CA THR A 61 8.13 28.06 -2.20
C THR A 61 7.69 27.81 -3.65
N PRO A 62 8.55 28.09 -4.65
CA PRO A 62 8.18 27.91 -6.05
C PRO A 62 7.83 26.45 -6.35
N ARG A 63 6.64 26.23 -6.92
CA ARG A 63 6.16 24.92 -7.37
C ARG A 63 6.74 24.63 -8.76
N PRO A 64 7.24 23.42 -9.05
CA PRO A 64 7.68 23.08 -10.39
C PRO A 64 6.53 23.15 -11.43
N PRO A 65 6.86 23.23 -12.73
CA PRO A 65 5.88 23.27 -13.81
C PRO A 65 4.93 22.06 -13.78
N ARG A 66 3.71 22.24 -14.28
CA ARG A 66 2.64 21.22 -14.22
C ARG A 66 3.09 19.95 -14.95
N GLY A 67 3.20 18.84 -14.22
CA GLY A 67 3.57 17.52 -14.77
C GLY A 67 4.90 16.97 -14.27
N GLU A 68 5.73 17.80 -13.62
CA GLU A 68 7.00 17.36 -13.02
C GLU A 68 6.84 17.06 -11.53
N ALA A 69 7.59 16.06 -11.04
CA ALA A 69 7.64 15.72 -9.62
C ALA A 69 8.24 16.88 -8.83
N GLN A 70 7.68 17.19 -7.65
CA GLN A 70 8.23 18.20 -6.75
C GLN A 70 9.69 17.91 -6.35
N HIS A 71 10.03 16.63 -6.26
CA HIS A 71 11.34 16.15 -5.85
C HIS A 71 12.10 15.51 -7.02
N ALA A 72 11.94 16.04 -8.24
CA ALA A 72 12.66 15.54 -9.43
C ALA A 72 14.18 15.47 -9.21
N TRP A 73 14.74 16.44 -8.47
CA TRP A 73 16.15 16.51 -8.07
C TRP A 73 16.66 15.24 -7.35
N PHE A 74 15.80 14.50 -6.66
CA PHE A 74 16.18 13.26 -5.99
C PHE A 74 16.62 12.20 -7.01
N TRP A 75 15.92 12.12 -8.14
CA TRP A 75 16.16 11.13 -9.20
C TRP A 75 17.34 11.47 -10.11
N GLU A 76 17.91 12.67 -9.98
CA GLU A 76 19.17 13.03 -10.64
C GLU A 76 20.38 12.35 -9.97
N ARG A 77 20.26 12.02 -8.67
CA ARG A 77 21.33 11.42 -7.85
C ARG A 77 21.04 9.97 -7.43
N VAL A 78 19.80 9.51 -7.58
CA VAL A 78 19.36 8.14 -7.26
C VAL A 78 18.84 7.49 -8.54
N SER A 79 19.48 6.40 -8.99
CA SER A 79 19.04 5.71 -10.20
C SER A 79 17.60 5.19 -10.02
N PRO A 80 16.69 5.46 -10.98
CA PRO A 80 15.38 4.83 -11.02
C PRO A 80 15.40 3.44 -11.65
N ALA A 81 16.50 3.03 -12.31
CA ALA A 81 16.53 1.86 -13.18
C ALA A 81 16.51 0.53 -12.40
N LEU A 82 15.78 -0.46 -12.91
CA LEU A 82 15.60 -1.77 -12.29
C LEU A 82 16.94 -2.48 -12.02
N GLY A 83 17.92 -2.36 -12.92
CA GLY A 83 19.24 -3.01 -12.80
C GLY A 83 20.19 -2.41 -11.76
N ASP A 84 19.93 -1.20 -11.27
CA ASP A 84 20.87 -0.43 -10.44
C ASP A 84 20.53 -0.52 -8.93
N GLY A 85 20.14 -1.71 -8.45
CA GLY A 85 19.65 -1.88 -7.07
C GLY A 85 20.73 -1.81 -6.00
N ALA A 86 21.97 -2.16 -6.33
CA ALA A 86 23.07 -2.24 -5.37
C ALA A 86 23.38 -0.86 -4.76
N GLY A 87 23.24 -0.74 -3.43
CA GLY A 87 23.52 0.51 -2.71
C GLY A 87 22.47 1.61 -2.89
N ARG A 88 21.43 1.41 -3.71
CA ARG A 88 20.43 2.44 -4.05
C ARG A 88 19.76 3.04 -2.82
N TYR A 89 19.42 2.20 -1.83
CA TYR A 89 18.85 2.67 -0.56
C TYR A 89 19.81 3.59 0.20
N ALA A 90 21.08 3.21 0.33
CA ALA A 90 22.08 4.02 1.02
C ALA A 90 22.25 5.38 0.32
N SER A 91 22.38 5.37 -1.02
CA SER A 91 22.42 6.59 -1.83
C SER A 91 21.17 7.45 -1.64
N ALA A 92 19.99 6.84 -1.63
CA ALA A 92 18.72 7.55 -1.40
C ALA A 92 18.69 8.25 -0.04
N MET A 93 19.14 7.60 1.03
CA MET A 93 19.18 8.20 2.36
C MET A 93 20.19 9.36 2.45
N VAL A 94 21.36 9.24 1.78
CA VAL A 94 22.34 10.33 1.69
C VAL A 94 21.76 11.53 0.94
N VAL A 95 21.13 11.29 -0.21
CA VAL A 95 20.52 12.35 -1.04
C VAL A 95 19.38 13.06 -0.33
N LEU A 96 18.58 12.35 0.48
CA LEU A 96 17.53 12.96 1.30
C LEU A 96 18.06 13.87 2.40
N GLY A 97 19.21 13.55 2.98
CA GLY A 97 19.85 14.35 4.02
C GLY A 97 20.54 15.61 3.50
N ASP A 98 20.84 15.67 2.20
CA ASP A 98 21.60 16.74 1.54
C ASP A 98 20.94 17.15 0.21
N PRO A 99 19.77 17.81 0.26
CA PRO A 99 19.11 18.31 -0.94
C PRO A 99 19.93 19.43 -1.60
N PRO A 100 19.97 19.51 -2.94
CA PRO A 100 20.72 20.55 -3.64
C PRO A 100 20.15 21.95 -3.36
N SER A 101 21.02 22.96 -3.44
CA SER A 101 20.64 24.37 -3.31
C SER A 101 19.53 24.72 -4.30
N GLY A 102 18.36 25.13 -3.80
CA GLY A 102 17.18 25.46 -4.60
C GLY A 102 16.21 24.30 -4.83
N GLY A 103 16.59 23.06 -4.48
CA GLY A 103 15.68 21.92 -4.45
C GLY A 103 14.67 22.03 -3.31
N VAL A 104 13.40 21.68 -3.57
CA VAL A 104 12.38 21.65 -2.52
C VAL A 104 12.69 20.50 -1.55
N PRO A 105 12.91 20.76 -0.25
CA PRO A 105 13.20 19.69 0.71
C PRO A 105 11.99 18.76 0.90
N VAL A 106 12.26 17.46 1.00
CA VAL A 106 11.23 16.46 1.31
C VAL A 106 10.84 16.61 2.78
N ARG A 107 9.62 17.06 3.05
CA ARG A 107 9.13 17.22 4.42
C ARG A 107 8.71 15.87 5.01
N ALA A 108 9.39 15.44 6.06
CA ALA A 108 8.99 14.28 6.84
C ALA A 108 7.84 14.64 7.82
N PRO A 109 6.99 13.66 8.21
CA PRO A 109 6.04 13.83 9.29
C PRO A 109 6.73 14.19 10.61
N ARG A 110 6.05 14.98 11.46
CA ARG A 110 6.56 15.31 12.79
C ARG A 110 6.64 14.05 13.66
N MET A 111 7.66 13.98 14.51
CA MET A 111 7.87 12.86 15.43
C MET A 111 6.63 12.56 16.28
N GLN A 112 6.00 13.60 16.86
CA GLN A 112 4.77 13.44 17.64
C GLN A 112 3.65 12.77 16.84
N HIS A 113 3.48 13.14 15.58
CA HIS A 113 2.44 12.56 14.74
C HIS A 113 2.66 11.05 14.52
N LEU A 114 3.91 10.63 14.29
CA LEU A 114 4.25 9.21 14.16
C LEU A 114 4.06 8.47 15.49
N GLN A 115 4.35 9.10 16.64
CA GLN A 115 4.06 8.54 17.96
C GLN A 115 2.56 8.32 18.14
N ASP A 116 1.70 9.27 17.75
CA ASP A 116 0.25 9.17 17.88
C ASP A 116 -0.32 8.02 17.01
N ILE A 117 0.22 7.82 15.80
CA ILE A 117 -0.14 6.67 14.95
C ILE A 117 0.35 5.37 15.59
N ALA A 118 1.59 5.33 16.06
CA ALA A 118 2.17 4.16 16.71
C ALA A 118 1.43 3.77 18.00
N GLN A 119 0.99 4.73 18.81
CA GLN A 119 0.17 4.49 20.00
C GLN A 119 -1.14 3.78 19.66
N ARG A 120 -1.82 4.22 18.59
CA ARG A 120 -3.11 3.67 18.18
C ARG A 120 -3.00 2.34 17.44
N HIS A 121 -1.98 2.15 16.62
CA HIS A 121 -1.89 1.03 15.68
C HIS A 121 -0.66 0.14 15.86
N GLY A 122 0.24 0.47 16.79
CA GLY A 122 1.49 -0.24 17.04
C GLY A 122 1.32 -1.75 17.22
N PRO A 123 0.38 -2.25 18.04
CA PRO A 123 0.14 -3.68 18.17
C PRO A 123 -0.27 -4.37 16.86
N ALA A 124 -1.07 -3.71 16.02
CA ALA A 124 -1.46 -4.24 14.71
C ALA A 124 -0.29 -4.24 13.73
N ILE A 125 0.49 -3.14 13.69
CA ILE A 125 1.70 -3.03 12.88
C ILE A 125 2.72 -4.12 13.25
N LEU A 126 3.05 -4.25 14.54
CA LEU A 126 4.02 -5.24 15.03
C LEU A 126 3.61 -6.65 14.64
N ARG A 127 2.35 -7.05 14.89
CA ARG A 127 1.83 -8.36 14.51
C ARG A 127 1.89 -8.58 13.01
N ALA A 128 1.48 -7.58 12.22
CA ALA A 128 1.45 -7.69 10.77
C ALA A 128 2.83 -7.88 10.15
N THR A 129 3.90 -7.40 10.79
CA THR A 129 5.28 -7.48 10.28
C THR A 129 6.07 -8.73 10.71
N ILE A 130 5.54 -9.56 11.62
CA ILE A 130 6.24 -10.76 12.09
C ILE A 130 6.55 -11.69 10.90
N GLY A 131 7.83 -12.09 10.78
CA GLY A 131 8.29 -13.01 9.73
C GLY A 131 8.31 -12.42 8.31
N LYS A 132 8.16 -11.09 8.16
CA LYS A 132 8.17 -10.40 6.87
C LYS A 132 9.40 -9.50 6.71
N ARG A 133 9.69 -9.10 5.48
CA ARG A 133 10.80 -8.19 5.10
C ARG A 133 10.38 -6.73 5.19
N VAL A 134 9.53 -6.41 6.16
CA VAL A 134 8.96 -5.08 6.37
C VAL A 134 9.13 -4.73 7.83
N SER A 135 9.95 -3.72 8.11
CA SER A 135 10.10 -3.17 9.45
C SER A 135 8.77 -2.57 9.94
N PRO A 136 8.43 -2.69 11.22
CA PRO A 136 7.35 -1.92 11.83
C PRO A 136 7.45 -0.42 11.54
N ALA A 137 8.65 0.15 11.58
CA ALA A 137 8.86 1.56 11.27
C ALA A 137 8.63 1.88 9.79
N LEU A 138 8.86 0.93 8.86
CA LEU A 138 8.56 1.13 7.43
C LEU A 138 7.05 1.11 7.22
N ALA A 139 6.34 0.15 7.83
CA ALA A 139 4.88 0.11 7.79
C ALA A 139 4.25 1.39 8.36
N LEU A 140 4.78 1.88 9.49
CA LEU A 140 4.37 3.16 10.09
C LEU A 140 4.61 4.35 9.15
N ALA A 141 5.76 4.40 8.47
CA ALA A 141 6.08 5.42 7.50
C ALA A 141 5.09 5.43 6.32
N VAL A 142 4.79 4.25 5.77
CA VAL A 142 3.78 4.10 4.71
C VAL A 142 2.41 4.59 5.18
N ILE A 143 1.92 4.14 6.34
CA ILE A 143 0.62 4.58 6.91
C ILE A 143 0.57 6.12 7.04
N SER A 144 1.67 6.73 7.49
CA SER A 144 1.73 8.18 7.67
C SER A 144 1.63 8.96 6.36
N VAL A 145 2.22 8.44 5.27
CA VAL A 145 2.17 9.09 3.95
C VAL A 145 0.83 8.82 3.25
N GLU A 146 0.30 7.61 3.39
CA GLU A 146 -0.93 7.19 2.72
C GLU A 146 -2.18 7.84 3.29
N SER A 147 -2.33 7.85 4.62
CA SER A 147 -3.57 8.28 5.26
C SER A 147 -3.38 9.30 6.40
N ALA A 148 -2.14 9.63 6.77
CA ALA A 148 -1.83 10.32 8.01
C ALA A 148 -2.42 9.62 9.26
N GLY A 149 -2.58 8.29 9.18
CA GLY A 149 -3.19 7.47 10.24
C GLY A 149 -4.72 7.57 10.35
N ARG A 150 -5.41 8.01 9.29
CA ARG A 150 -6.88 8.04 9.23
C ARG A 150 -7.43 6.71 8.73
N GLN A 151 -8.16 6.00 9.59
CA GLN A 151 -8.74 4.69 9.27
C GLN A 151 -9.87 4.76 8.25
N ASP A 152 -10.56 5.90 8.14
CA ASP A 152 -11.69 6.18 7.25
C ASP A 152 -11.28 6.86 5.93
N ALA A 153 -9.98 6.96 5.65
CA ALA A 153 -9.48 7.64 4.47
C ALA A 153 -9.90 6.95 3.17
N VAL A 154 -10.41 7.73 2.22
CA VAL A 154 -10.72 7.29 0.86
C VAL A 154 -10.09 8.25 -0.15
N SER A 155 -9.30 7.73 -1.09
CA SER A 155 -8.73 8.54 -2.17
C SER A 155 -9.72 8.71 -3.33
N HIS A 156 -9.43 9.68 -4.20
CA HIS A 156 -10.19 9.89 -5.44
C HIS A 156 -10.16 8.67 -6.38
N ALA A 157 -9.12 7.84 -6.28
CA ALA A 157 -8.97 6.59 -7.04
C ALA A 157 -9.63 5.38 -6.35
N GLY A 158 -10.26 5.58 -5.18
CA GLY A 158 -10.93 4.51 -4.42
C GLY A 158 -10.01 3.69 -3.54
N ALA A 159 -8.79 4.16 -3.25
CA ALA A 159 -7.91 3.55 -2.26
C ALA A 159 -8.46 3.81 -0.84
N GLN A 160 -8.38 2.83 0.06
CA GLN A 160 -9.12 2.85 1.32
C GLN A 160 -8.25 2.50 2.54
N GLY A 161 -8.57 3.16 3.66
CA GLY A 161 -8.03 2.84 4.97
C GLY A 161 -6.62 3.34 5.22
N LEU A 162 -6.00 2.80 6.27
CA LEU A 162 -4.71 3.26 6.80
C LEU A 162 -3.56 3.19 5.80
N MET A 163 -3.51 2.13 5.00
CA MET A 163 -2.48 1.84 4.01
C MET A 163 -2.97 2.03 2.57
N GLN A 164 -4.13 2.68 2.39
CA GLN A 164 -4.72 3.05 1.09
C GLN A 164 -4.69 1.92 0.06
N LEU A 165 -5.35 0.80 0.39
CA LEU A 165 -5.48 -0.30 -0.55
C LEU A 165 -6.63 -0.03 -1.52
N ILE A 166 -6.38 -0.17 -2.82
CA ILE A 166 -7.46 -0.25 -3.80
C ILE A 166 -8.20 -1.59 -3.64
N PRO A 167 -9.50 -1.69 -4.00
CA PRO A 167 -10.31 -2.88 -3.71
C PRO A 167 -9.74 -4.19 -4.27
N ALA A 168 -9.13 -4.16 -5.46
CA ALA A 168 -8.51 -5.33 -6.05
C ALA A 168 -7.31 -5.84 -5.24
N THR A 169 -6.50 -4.92 -4.69
CA THR A 169 -5.36 -5.25 -3.83
C THR A 169 -5.83 -5.73 -2.46
N ALA A 170 -6.83 -5.07 -1.88
CA ALA A 170 -7.45 -5.49 -0.63
C ALA A 170 -7.94 -6.96 -0.72
N ALA A 171 -8.70 -7.30 -1.76
CA ALA A 171 -9.17 -8.66 -2.00
C ALA A 171 -8.02 -9.66 -2.20
N ARG A 172 -6.99 -9.30 -3.00
CA ARG A 172 -5.82 -10.15 -3.24
C ARG A 172 -5.07 -10.50 -1.96
N PHE A 173 -5.08 -9.62 -0.96
CA PHE A 173 -4.37 -9.79 0.31
C PHE A 173 -5.29 -10.04 1.51
N GLY A 174 -6.52 -10.52 1.26
CA GLY A 174 -7.41 -11.04 2.29
C GLY A 174 -8.03 -9.98 3.21
N VAL A 175 -8.20 -8.76 2.71
CA VAL A 175 -8.89 -7.68 3.42
C VAL A 175 -10.35 -7.69 3.00
N GLU A 176 -11.24 -8.00 3.94
CA GLU A 176 -12.69 -8.00 3.74
C GLU A 176 -13.29 -6.62 4.02
N ASP A 177 -12.80 -5.95 5.06
CA ASP A 177 -13.13 -4.56 5.39
C ASP A 177 -11.87 -3.68 5.40
N SER A 178 -11.75 -2.81 4.39
CA SER A 178 -10.62 -1.89 4.26
C SER A 178 -10.59 -0.80 5.34
N PHE A 179 -11.69 -0.57 6.06
CA PHE A 179 -11.76 0.41 7.15
C PHE A 179 -11.45 -0.22 8.52
N ASP A 180 -11.46 -1.56 8.62
CA ASP A 180 -10.89 -2.25 9.77
C ASP A 180 -9.37 -2.12 9.76
N ALA A 181 -8.81 -1.52 10.80
CA ALA A 181 -7.38 -1.24 10.83
C ALA A 181 -6.50 -2.49 10.91
N VAL A 182 -6.95 -3.56 11.57
CA VAL A 182 -6.13 -4.78 11.69
C VAL A 182 -6.05 -5.45 10.33
N GLN A 183 -7.18 -5.57 9.63
CA GLN A 183 -7.24 -6.12 8.28
C GLN A 183 -6.45 -5.26 7.29
N ASN A 184 -6.69 -3.94 7.27
CA ASN A 184 -6.03 -3.04 6.33
C ASN A 184 -4.50 -3.02 6.51
N ILE A 185 -4.00 -2.95 7.75
CA ILE A 185 -2.57 -3.04 8.04
C ILE A 185 -2.04 -4.43 7.67
N GLY A 186 -2.76 -5.50 8.01
CA GLY A 186 -2.37 -6.87 7.68
C GLY A 186 -2.17 -7.08 6.17
N GLY A 187 -3.16 -6.65 5.38
CA GLY A 187 -3.14 -6.72 3.92
C GLY A 187 -2.08 -5.82 3.30
N GLY A 188 -1.96 -4.56 3.76
CA GLY A 188 -0.97 -3.63 3.22
C GLY A 188 0.48 -4.05 3.52
N VAL A 189 0.76 -4.56 4.72
CA VAL A 189 2.07 -5.14 5.04
C VAL A 189 2.33 -6.43 4.26
N ALA A 190 1.32 -7.28 4.03
CA ALA A 190 1.46 -8.46 3.19
C ALA A 190 1.76 -8.10 1.72
N TYR A 191 1.10 -7.06 1.19
CA TYR A 191 1.37 -6.54 -0.14
C TYR A 191 2.80 -5.98 -0.24
N LEU A 192 3.20 -5.15 0.73
CA LEU A 192 4.55 -4.59 0.75
C LEU A 192 5.63 -5.68 0.87
N ASP A 193 5.43 -6.70 1.70
CA ASP A 193 6.36 -7.83 1.79
C ASP A 193 6.45 -8.63 0.49
N TRP A 194 5.33 -8.81 -0.21
CA TRP A 194 5.34 -9.42 -1.55
C TRP A 194 6.16 -8.59 -2.54
N LEU A 195 6.02 -7.25 -2.52
CA LEU A 195 6.80 -6.35 -3.35
C LEU A 195 8.29 -6.36 -3.00
N MET A 196 8.63 -6.35 -1.70
CA MET A 196 10.01 -6.47 -1.24
C MET A 196 10.66 -7.76 -1.76
N ARG A 197 9.93 -8.88 -1.75
CA ARG A 197 10.41 -10.14 -2.35
C ARG A 197 10.54 -10.06 -3.86
N HIS A 198 9.57 -9.43 -4.53
CA HIS A 198 9.52 -9.36 -6.00
C HIS A 198 10.59 -8.46 -6.61
N PHE A 199 11.11 -7.50 -5.85
CA PHE A 199 12.20 -6.60 -6.25
C PHE A 199 13.48 -6.83 -5.44
N ASP A 200 13.73 -8.06 -4.97
CA ASP A 200 15.00 -8.46 -4.33
C ASP A 200 15.45 -7.55 -3.16
N ASN A 201 14.49 -7.11 -2.35
CA ASN A 201 14.63 -6.18 -1.22
C ASN A 201 15.02 -4.74 -1.59
N ASP A 202 14.89 -4.37 -2.87
CA ASP A 202 15.00 -2.97 -3.28
C ASP A 202 13.76 -2.19 -2.84
N VAL A 203 13.86 -1.56 -1.66
CA VAL A 203 12.78 -0.78 -1.06
C VAL A 203 12.31 0.39 -1.96
N VAL A 204 13.19 0.96 -2.78
CA VAL A 204 12.84 2.07 -3.68
C VAL A 204 11.87 1.57 -4.75
N LEU A 205 12.17 0.42 -5.35
CA LEU A 205 11.30 -0.21 -6.33
C LEU A 205 10.02 -0.76 -5.70
N ALA A 206 10.12 -1.35 -4.51
CA ALA A 206 8.94 -1.83 -3.77
C ALA A 206 7.98 -0.69 -3.44
N LEU A 207 8.46 0.47 -2.97
CA LEU A 207 7.63 1.64 -2.71
C LEU A 207 7.05 2.23 -4.01
N ALA A 208 7.84 2.30 -5.09
CA ALA A 208 7.34 2.74 -6.39
C ALA A 208 6.20 1.83 -6.89
N ALA A 209 6.37 0.51 -6.75
CA ALA A 209 5.35 -0.46 -7.12
C ALA A 209 4.14 -0.46 -6.18
N TYR A 210 4.32 -0.12 -4.91
CA TYR A 210 3.19 0.03 -3.98
C TYR A 210 2.22 1.11 -4.46
N ASN A 211 2.75 2.26 -4.91
CA ASN A 211 1.97 3.38 -5.42
C ASN A 211 1.50 3.20 -6.88
N ALA A 212 2.38 2.76 -7.79
CA ALA A 212 2.10 2.72 -9.24
C ALA A 212 1.69 1.33 -9.77
N GLY A 213 1.81 0.28 -8.94
CA GLY A 213 1.70 -1.11 -9.35
C GLY A 213 3.02 -1.69 -9.90
N GLU A 214 3.26 -2.97 -9.61
CA GLU A 214 4.46 -3.70 -10.04
C GLU A 214 4.62 -3.76 -11.57
N GLY A 215 3.49 -3.79 -12.29
CA GLY A 215 3.47 -3.82 -13.74
C GLY A 215 3.98 -2.52 -14.35
N ALA A 216 3.71 -1.37 -13.70
CA ALA A 216 4.24 -0.08 -14.16
C ALA A 216 5.76 -0.02 -14.00
N VAL A 217 6.29 -0.51 -12.88
CA VAL A 217 7.75 -0.58 -12.66
C VAL A 217 8.42 -1.47 -13.69
N ARG A 218 7.86 -2.66 -13.98
CA ARG A 218 8.41 -3.56 -15.01
C ARG A 218 8.36 -2.95 -16.42
N ARG A 219 7.27 -2.30 -16.81
CA ARG A 219 7.14 -1.68 -18.15
C ARG A 219 8.07 -0.50 -18.38
N ASN A 220 8.56 0.13 -17.30
CA ASN A 220 9.46 1.28 -17.38
C ASN A 220 10.91 0.89 -17.04
N ASP A 221 11.21 -0.40 -16.90
CA ASP A 221 12.52 -0.90 -16.45
C ASP A 221 13.05 -0.15 -15.21
N GLY A 222 12.16 0.17 -14.27
CA GLY A 222 12.49 1.01 -13.12
C GLY A 222 11.31 1.84 -12.60
N VAL A 223 11.60 2.84 -11.75
CA VAL A 223 10.59 3.75 -11.22
C VAL A 223 9.96 4.56 -12.36
N PRO A 224 8.63 4.45 -12.57
CA PRO A 224 7.96 5.09 -13.69
C PRO A 224 8.09 6.62 -13.62
N PRO A 225 8.05 7.33 -14.75
CA PRO A 225 8.14 8.80 -14.81
C PRO A 225 6.82 9.49 -14.39
N PHE A 226 6.09 8.91 -13.44
CA PHE A 226 4.88 9.51 -12.88
C PHE A 226 5.26 10.45 -11.75
N ALA A 227 4.84 11.72 -11.85
CA ALA A 227 5.17 12.74 -10.85
C ALA A 227 4.77 12.31 -9.44
N GLU A 228 3.59 11.71 -9.29
CA GLU A 228 3.08 11.19 -8.02
C GLU A 228 4.02 10.13 -7.42
N THR A 229 4.38 9.10 -8.19
CA THR A 229 5.24 8.01 -7.73
C THR A 229 6.66 8.50 -7.41
N ARG A 230 7.19 9.39 -8.24
CA ARG A 230 8.51 10.01 -8.04
C ARG A 230 8.55 10.93 -6.82
N ASP A 231 7.43 11.49 -6.41
CA ASP A 231 7.31 12.21 -5.14
C ASP A 231 7.00 11.29 -3.95
N TYR A 232 6.30 10.19 -4.18
CA TYR A 232 5.87 9.25 -3.14
C TYR A 232 7.07 8.56 -2.47
N VAL A 233 7.98 7.99 -3.27
CA VAL A 233 9.15 7.25 -2.74
C VAL A 233 9.99 8.08 -1.77
N PRO A 234 10.49 9.29 -2.13
CA PRO A 234 11.29 10.08 -1.20
C PRO A 234 10.49 10.49 0.05
N LYS A 235 9.18 10.76 -0.06
CA LYS A 235 8.33 11.06 1.12
C LYS A 235 8.27 9.91 2.11
N VAL A 236 8.10 8.68 1.63
CA VAL A 236 8.09 7.49 2.52
C VAL A 236 9.46 7.26 3.13
N LEU A 237 10.55 7.41 2.37
CA LEU A 237 11.90 7.27 2.91
C LEU A 237 12.24 8.35 3.96
N ALA A 238 11.77 9.58 3.76
CA ALA A 238 11.89 10.64 4.76
C ALA A 238 11.06 10.32 6.02
N ALA A 239 9.83 9.81 5.86
CA ALA A 239 9.01 9.36 6.98
C ALA A 239 9.64 8.17 7.72
N TRP A 240 10.25 7.23 6.98
CA TRP A 240 11.02 6.11 7.54
C TRP A 240 12.18 6.60 8.40
N SER A 241 12.92 7.62 7.96
CA SER A 241 14.03 8.21 8.72
C SER A 241 13.59 8.69 10.11
N VAL A 242 12.37 9.22 10.24
CA VAL A 242 11.81 9.66 11.52
C VAL A 242 11.24 8.44 12.29
N ALA A 243 10.49 7.57 11.62
CA ALA A 243 9.83 6.41 12.21
C ALA A 243 10.81 5.43 12.86
N ARG A 244 11.98 5.19 12.25
CA ARG A 244 13.02 4.31 12.84
C ARG A 244 13.57 4.82 14.17
N GLY A 245 13.48 6.13 14.42
CA GLY A 245 13.85 6.73 15.70
C GLY A 245 12.90 6.39 16.85
N LEU A 246 11.71 5.87 16.55
CA LEU A 246 10.77 5.35 17.56
C LEU A 246 11.09 3.93 17.99
N CYS A 247 11.96 3.23 17.26
CA CYS A 247 12.34 1.86 17.60
C CYS A 247 13.28 1.83 18.82
N ALA A 248 13.19 0.77 19.62
CA ALA A 248 14.05 0.58 20.79
C ALA A 248 15.52 0.38 20.41
N THR A 249 15.76 -0.35 19.33
CA THR A 249 17.03 -0.43 18.63
C THR A 249 16.84 0.21 17.28
N LEU A 250 17.79 1.02 16.84
CA LEU A 250 17.69 1.72 15.57
C LEU A 250 17.91 0.71 14.42
N PRO A 251 16.89 0.34 13.62
CA PRO A 251 17.09 -0.53 12.46
C PRO A 251 17.96 0.17 11.42
N GLU A 252 18.80 -0.56 10.69
CA GLU A 252 19.63 0.00 9.62
C GLU A 252 18.88 -0.03 8.29
N LEU A 253 18.23 -1.15 8.00
CA LEU A 253 17.48 -1.40 6.79
C LEU A 253 15.96 -1.35 7.01
N PRO A 254 15.16 -0.98 5.99
CA PRO A 254 13.71 -1.01 6.07
C PRO A 254 13.09 -2.41 6.22
N SER A 255 13.90 -3.46 6.09
CA SER A 255 13.56 -4.85 6.37
C SER A 255 13.84 -5.27 7.81
N ASP A 256 14.60 -4.49 8.58
CA ASP A 256 15.04 -4.90 9.91
C ASP A 256 13.87 -4.83 10.90
N PRO A 257 13.71 -5.85 11.77
CA PRO A 257 12.67 -5.84 12.77
C PRO A 257 12.95 -4.75 13.81
N CYS A 258 11.88 -4.22 14.42
CA CYS A 258 12.02 -3.28 15.51
C CYS A 258 10.83 -3.38 16.47
N VAL A 259 10.98 -2.86 17.69
CA VAL A 259 9.87 -2.69 18.63
C VAL A 259 9.80 -1.22 19.00
N PHE A 260 8.63 -0.60 18.91
CA PHE A 260 8.49 0.81 19.24
C PHE A 260 8.62 1.08 20.75
N ARG A 261 9.31 2.16 21.12
CA ARG A 261 9.30 2.73 22.48
C ARG A 261 8.16 3.71 22.60
N ILE A 262 6.97 3.18 22.85
CA ILE A 262 5.75 3.97 23.01
C ILE A 262 5.43 4.00 24.50
N GLY A 263 5.70 5.13 25.17
CA GLY A 263 5.32 5.33 26.57
C GLY A 263 6.37 4.97 27.62
N GLN A 264 7.53 5.64 27.60
CA GLN A 264 8.27 5.96 28.83
C GLN A 264 8.45 7.47 28.91
N SER A 265 7.33 8.18 29.01
CA SER A 265 7.32 9.54 29.53
C SER A 265 6.87 9.40 30.98
N GLY A 266 7.86 9.18 31.87
CA GLY A 266 7.68 9.38 33.30
C GLY A 266 7.61 10.86 33.63
#